data_AF-A0A2V4GTS6-F1
#
_entry.id   AF-A0A2V4GTS6-F1
#
_cell.length_a   1.000
_cell.length_b   1.000
_cell.length_c   1.000
_cell.angle_alpha   90.00
_cell.angle_beta   90.00
_cell.angle_gamma   90.00
#
_symmetry.space_group_name_H-M   'P 1'
#
loop_
_entity.id
_entity.type
_entity.pdbx_description
1 polymer ?
#
loop_
_entity_poly.entity_id
_entity_poly.type
_entity_poly.pdbx_seq_one_letter_code
_entity_poly.pdbx_strand_id
1 'polypeptide(L)' 'MVKTTINLDEDIYEEIVKESIEKYGSTKNISKIINQRLKNSINPTEKRKGRITFKVSENLSSLDADSEIRAGWDGNNK' A
#
# COMPACT_ATOMS: atom_id res chain seq x y z
N MET A 1 -3.60 22.41 -7.68
CA MET A 1 -4.72 21.46 -7.43
C MET A 1 -5.97 22.05 -8.05
N VAL A 2 -6.50 21.42 -9.10
CA VAL A 2 -7.74 21.89 -9.75
C VAL A 2 -8.91 21.30 -8.98
N LYS A 3 -9.85 22.14 -8.55
CA LYS A 3 -11.10 21.69 -7.91
C LYS A 3 -12.14 21.56 -9.01
N THR A 4 -12.57 20.33 -9.29
CA THR A 4 -13.64 20.05 -10.25
C THR A 4 -14.88 19.65 -9.46
N THR A 5 -16.00 20.31 -9.71
CA THR A 5 -17.30 19.89 -9.17
C THR A 5 -17.81 18.72 -10.01
N ILE A 6 -18.12 17.61 -9.36
CA ILE A 6 -18.67 16.42 -10.00
C ILE A 6 -20.12 16.30 -9.53
N ASN A 7 -21.06 16.26 -10.46
CA ASN A 7 -22.45 15.96 -10.15
C ASN A 7 -22.60 14.43 -10.14
N LEU A 8 -23.17 13.89 -9.07
CA LEU A 8 -23.48 12.47 -8.92
C LEU A 8 -24.99 12.31 -8.89
N ASP A 9 -25.48 11.26 -9.53
CA ASP A 9 -26.88 10.86 -9.39
C ASP A 9 -27.15 10.44 -7.94
N GLU A 10 -28.40 10.63 -7.49
CA GLU A 10 -28.79 10.43 -6.09
C GLU A 10 -28.54 8.98 -5.63
N ASP A 11 -28.87 8.00 -6.46
CA ASP A 11 -28.61 6.58 -6.21
C ASP A 11 -27.12 6.29 -5.97
N ILE A 12 -26.24 6.92 -6.77
CA ILE A 12 -24.79 6.74 -6.68
C ILE A 12 -24.26 7.42 -5.41
N TYR A 13 -24.79 8.60 -5.08
CA TYR A 13 -24.42 9.32 -3.87
C TYR A 13 -24.76 8.50 -2.62
N GLU A 14 -25.97 7.94 -2.53
CA GLU A 14 -26.40 7.11 -1.40
C GLU A 14 -25.51 5.89 -1.21
N GLU A 15 -25.17 5.21 -2.31
CA GLU A 15 -24.32 4.02 -2.26
C GLU A 15 -22.92 4.37 -1.71
N ILE A 16 -22.33 5.48 -2.17
CA ILE A 16 -21.01 5.94 -1.72
C ILE A 16 -21.05 6.42 -0.28
N VAL A 17 -22.11 7.11 0.14
CA VAL A 17 -22.30 7.57 1.52
C VAL A 17 -22.37 6.39 2.47
N LYS A 18 -23.18 5.37 2.12
CA LYS A 18 -23.31 4.15 2.91
C LYS A 18 -21.95 3.46 3.07
N GLU A 19 -21.22 3.28 1.97
CA GLU A 19 -19.88 2.69 2.00
C GLU A 19 -18.88 3.55 2.82
N SER A 20 -19.02 4.88 2.78
CA SER A 20 -18.19 5.80 3.57
C SER A 20 -18.42 5.70 5.06
N ILE A 21 -19.68 5.53 5.46
CA ILE A 21 -20.06 5.33 6.86
C ILE A 21 -19.58 3.95 7.32
N GLU A 22 -19.79 2.90 6.52
CA GLU A 22 -19.38 1.52 6.87
C GLU A 22 -17.86 1.35 6.97
N LYS A 23 -17.09 1.89 6.03
CA LYS A 23 -15.62 1.70 6.00
C LYS A 23 -14.85 2.70 6.84
N TYR A 24 -15.32 3.94 6.91
CA TYR A 24 -14.55 5.07 7.45
C TYR A 24 -15.29 5.85 8.55
N GLY A 25 -16.53 5.50 8.87
CA GLY A 25 -17.31 6.13 9.95
C GLY A 25 -17.66 7.60 9.72
N SER A 26 -17.40 8.14 8.53
CA SER A 26 -17.62 9.56 8.24
C SER A 26 -17.86 9.82 6.76
N THR A 27 -18.79 10.71 6.47
CA THR A 27 -19.11 11.23 5.12
C THR A 27 -18.03 12.16 4.57
N LYS A 28 -17.11 12.67 5.42
CA LYS A 28 -15.99 13.51 4.96
C LYS A 28 -15.03 12.76 4.02
N ASN A 29 -15.08 11.44 4.01
CA ASN A 29 -14.19 10.57 3.24
C ASN A 29 -14.77 10.14 1.88
N ILE A 30 -15.92 10.68 1.46
CA ILE A 30 -16.54 10.39 0.15
C ILE A 30 -15.56 10.62 -1.00
N SER A 31 -14.81 11.73 -0.97
CA SER A 31 -13.81 12.05 -2.01
C SER A 31 -12.72 10.96 -2.13
N LYS A 32 -12.33 10.36 -1.01
CA LYS A 32 -11.33 9.29 -0.98
C LYS A 32 -11.88 8.00 -1.60
N ILE A 33 -13.15 7.71 -1.39
CA ILE A 33 -13.83 6.52 -1.92
C ILE A 33 -14.06 6.65 -3.41
N ILE A 34 -14.51 7.83 -3.87
CA ILE A 34 -14.65 8.13 -5.30
C ILE A 34 -13.30 7.91 -6.00
N ASN A 35 -12.23 8.48 -5.44
CA ASN A 35 -10.89 8.31 -6.00
C ASN A 35 -10.41 6.85 -5.98
N GLN A 36 -10.74 6.07 -4.94
CA GLN A 36 -10.42 4.64 -4.90
C GLN A 36 -11.20 3.85 -5.96
N ARG A 37 -12.51 4.07 -6.11
CA ARG A 37 -13.33 3.41 -7.13
C ARG A 37 -12.82 3.73 -8.54
N LEU A 38 -12.53 4.99 -8.81
CA LEU A 38 -11.94 5.42 -10.09
C LEU A 38 -10.55 4.80 -10.32
N LYS A 39 -9.69 4.75 -9.28
CA LYS A 39 -8.37 4.13 -9.40
C LYS A 39 -8.46 2.62 -9.69
N ASN A 40 -9.41 1.94 -9.05
CA ASN A 40 -9.67 0.51 -9.25
C ASN A 40 -10.28 0.23 -10.64
N SER A 41 -11.15 1.11 -11.16
CA SER A 41 -11.72 0.95 -12.50
C SER A 41 -10.70 1.19 -13.61
N ILE A 42 -9.74 2.11 -13.40
CA ILE A 42 -8.67 2.41 -14.35
C ILE A 42 -7.58 1.31 -14.35
N ASN A 43 -7.38 0.63 -13.22
CA ASN A 43 -6.38 -0.45 -13.10
C ASN A 43 -7.06 -1.80 -12.80
N PRO A 44 -7.76 -2.42 -13.77
CA PRO A 44 -8.30 -3.77 -13.60
C PRO A 44 -7.22 -4.85 -13.38
N THR A 45 -5.94 -4.48 -13.57
CA THR A 45 -4.76 -5.35 -13.57
C THR A 45 -3.77 -5.07 -12.44
N GLU A 46 -4.14 -4.39 -11.35
CA GLU A 46 -3.28 -4.42 -10.15
C GLU A 46 -3.50 -5.76 -9.41
N LYS A 47 -2.90 -6.80 -10.00
CA LYS A 47 -2.71 -8.12 -9.41
C LYS A 47 -2.34 -7.94 -7.95
N ARG A 48 -3.09 -8.62 -7.07
CA ARG A 48 -2.73 -8.89 -5.67
C ARG A 48 -1.22 -8.92 -5.57
N LYS A 49 -0.60 -7.99 -4.81
CA LYS A 49 0.81 -8.09 -4.44
C LYS A 49 0.96 -9.40 -3.69
N GLY A 50 1.27 -10.47 -4.44
CA GLY A 50 1.53 -11.79 -3.88
C GLY A 50 2.64 -11.62 -2.88
N ARG A 51 2.44 -12.14 -1.66
CA ARG A 51 3.51 -12.21 -0.67
C ARG A 51 4.69 -12.88 -1.35
N ILE A 52 5.79 -12.15 -1.50
CA ILE A 52 7.04 -12.73 -2.00
C ILE A 52 7.59 -13.57 -0.85
N THR A 53 7.29 -14.86 -0.87
CA THR A 53 7.83 -15.81 0.11
C THR A 53 9.18 -16.26 -0.41
N PHE A 54 10.26 -15.66 0.08
CA PHE A 54 11.60 -16.17 -0.18
C PHE A 54 11.80 -17.44 0.65
N LYS A 55 11.90 -18.61 0.00
CA LYS A 55 12.45 -19.80 0.66
C LYS A 55 13.96 -19.57 0.77
N VAL A 56 14.42 -19.32 1.99
CA VAL A 56 15.86 -19.26 2.28
C VAL A 56 16.40 -20.68 2.11
N SER A 57 17.18 -20.91 1.05
CA SER A 57 17.98 -22.13 0.89
C SER A 57 19.23 -22.02 1.77
N GLU A 58 19.66 -23.13 2.37
CA GLU A 58 20.79 -23.24 3.31
C GLU A 58 22.09 -22.55 2.81
N ASN A 59 22.29 -22.41 1.50
CA ASN A 59 23.45 -21.71 0.94
C ASN A 59 23.56 -20.20 1.25
N LEU A 60 22.51 -19.56 1.80
CA LEU A 60 22.57 -18.18 2.28
C LEU A 60 22.86 -18.06 3.79
N SER A 61 22.81 -19.15 4.56
CA SER A 61 23.17 -19.10 5.99
C SER A 61 24.69 -19.10 6.20
N SER A 62 25.47 -19.45 5.16
CA SER A 62 26.93 -19.44 5.18
C SER A 62 27.53 -18.18 4.56
N LEU A 63 26.72 -17.18 4.18
CA LEU A 63 27.25 -15.86 3.84
C LEU A 63 27.71 -15.24 5.15
N ASP A 64 29.04 -15.26 5.32
CA ASP A 64 29.87 -14.85 6.44
C ASP A 64 29.76 -13.34 6.76
N ALA A 65 28.54 -12.79 6.76
CA ALA A 65 28.27 -11.39 7.04
C ALA A 65 28.72 -11.01 8.47
N ASP A 66 28.66 -11.96 9.40
CA ASP A 66 29.07 -11.75 10.79
C ASP A 66 30.59 -11.57 10.95
N SER A 67 31.41 -12.19 10.10
CA SER A 67 32.86 -12.05 10.16
C SER A 67 33.34 -10.75 9.50
N GLU A 68 32.68 -10.28 8.44
CA GLU A 68 32.93 -8.96 7.84
C GLU A 68 32.53 -7.81 8.78
N ILE A 69 31.41 -7.94 9.51
CA ILE A 69 30.96 -6.93 10.48
C ILE A 69 31.94 -6.81 11.66
N ARG A 70 32.49 -7.93 12.15
CA ARG A 70 33.51 -7.91 13.23
C ARG A 70 34.82 -7.27 12.78
N ALA A 71 35.31 -7.58 11.58
CA ALA A 71 36.55 -7.01 11.07
C ALA A 71 36.46 -5.48 10.88
N GLY A 72 35.30 -4.96 10.49
CA GLY A 72 35.06 -3.52 10.37
C GLY A 72 35.03 -2.77 11.70
N TRP A 73 34.65 -3.44 12.81
CA TRP A 73 34.52 -2.80 14.12
C TRP A 73 35.86 -2.64 14.85
N ASP A 74 36.79 -3.60 14.69
CA ASP A 74 38.14 -3.53 15.30
C ASP A 74 39.09 -2.56 14.57
N GLY A 75 38.83 -2.24 13.30
CA GLY A 75 39.68 -1.34 12.50
C GLY A 75 39.51 0.15 12.81
N ASN A 76 38.47 0.54 13.56
CA ASN A 76 38.12 1.96 13.77
C ASN A 76 38.48 2.48 15.17
N ASN A 77 39.22 1.70 15.96
CA ASN A 77 39.56 2.01 17.35
C ASN A 77 41.08 1.95 17.61
N LYS A 78 41.87 2.55 16.71
CA LYS A 78 43.29 2.80 16.92
C LYS A 78 43.70 4.18 16.43
#